data_AF-A0A317YKD2-F1
#
_entry.id   AF-A0A317YKD2-F1
#
_cell.length_a   1.000
_cell.length_b   1.000
_cell.length_c   1.000
_cell.angle_alpha   90.00
_cell.angle_beta   90.00
_cell.angle_gamma   90.00
#
_symmetry.space_group_name_H-M   'P 1'
#
loop_
_entity.id
_entity.type
_entity.pdbx_description
1 polymer ?
#
loop_
_entity_poly.entity_id
_entity_poly.type
_entity_poly.pdbx_seq_one_letter_code
_entity_poly.pdbx_strand_id
1 'polypeptide(L)'
;GSELGTAFANFGSEVTILEGAKDILGGFEKQMTQPVKKGMKEKGVEIVTEAMAKSAEETDNGVKVTYEAKGEEKTIEADYVLVTVG
;
A
#
# COMPACT_ATOMS: atom_id res chain seq x y z
N GLY A 1 -0.95 8.69 -1.04
CA GLY A 1 -0.74 7.29 -1.45
C GLY A 1 -1.45 6.90 -2.75
N SER A 2 -2.79 6.84 -2.75
CA SER A 2 -3.56 6.13 -3.79
C SER A 2 -3.38 6.64 -5.23
N GLU A 3 -3.22 7.95 -5.43
CA GLU A 3 -3.02 8.54 -6.76
C GLU A 3 -1.69 8.08 -7.38
N LEU A 4 -0.58 8.26 -6.64
CA LEU A 4 0.75 7.84 -7.09
C LEU A 4 0.85 6.33 -7.23
N GLY A 5 0.29 5.57 -6.28
CA GLY A 5 0.27 4.09 -6.38
C GLY A 5 -0.45 3.61 -7.65
N THR A 6 -1.56 4.26 -8.01
CA THR A 6 -2.28 3.93 -9.26
C THR A 6 -1.47 4.34 -10.50
N ALA A 7 -0.78 5.48 -10.47
CA ALA A 7 0.05 5.93 -11.58
C ALA A 7 1.22 4.97 -11.85
N PHE A 8 1.95 4.54 -10.81
CA PHE A 8 3.03 3.57 -10.95
C PHE A 8 2.53 2.20 -11.43
N ALA A 9 1.38 1.75 -10.94
CA ALA A 9 0.75 0.52 -11.44
C ALA A 9 0.39 0.62 -12.94
N ASN A 10 -0.10 1.78 -13.41
CA ASN A 10 -0.34 1.99 -14.85
C ASN A 10 0.95 1.94 -15.68
N PHE A 11 2.09 2.30 -15.10
CA PHE A 11 3.40 2.21 -15.74
C PHE A 11 4.05 0.83 -15.63
N GLY A 12 3.39 -0.12 -14.98
CA GLY A 12 3.83 -1.52 -14.89
C GLY A 12 4.59 -1.89 -13.62
N SER A 13 4.69 -1.00 -12.63
CA SER A 13 5.26 -1.34 -11.32
C SER A 13 4.34 -2.28 -10.55
N GLU A 14 4.93 -3.23 -9.82
CA GLU A 14 4.23 -3.95 -8.75
C GLU A 14 4.08 -3.00 -7.55
N VAL A 15 2.85 -2.80 -7.10
CA VAL A 15 2.54 -1.79 -6.07
C VAL A 15 1.75 -2.43 -4.94
N THR A 16 2.29 -2.30 -3.73
CA THR A 16 1.59 -2.65 -2.48
C THR A 16 1.39 -1.39 -1.64
N ILE A 17 0.14 -1.14 -1.23
CA ILE A 17 -0.22 -0.05 -0.32
C ILE A 17 -0.50 -0.64 1.06
N LEU A 18 0.26 -0.19 2.06
CA LEU A 18 -0.03 -0.45 3.47
C LEU A 18 -0.82 0.74 4.03
N GLU A 19 -2.03 0.45 4.52
CA GLU A 19 -2.94 1.43 5.11
C GLU A 19 -3.27 1.02 6.55
N GLY A 20 -3.03 1.93 7.49
CA GLY A 20 -3.29 1.67 8.91
C GLY A 20 -4.77 1.67 9.25
N ALA A 21 -5.60 2.39 8.49
CA ALA A 21 -7.04 2.42 8.65
C ALA A 21 -7.72 1.18 8.03
N LYS A 22 -9.03 1.05 8.31
CA LYS A 22 -9.90 -0.02 7.77
C LYS A 22 -10.18 0.10 6.28
N ASP A 23 -9.93 1.28 5.72
CA ASP A 23 -10.13 1.55 4.31
C ASP A 23 -9.15 2.62 3.84
N ILE A 24 -8.83 2.60 2.55
CA ILE A 24 -8.14 3.71 1.90
C ILE A 24 -9.10 4.88 1.72
N LEU A 25 -8.56 6.08 1.52
CA LEU A 25 -9.35 7.30 1.31
C LEU A 25 -10.27 7.60 2.52
N GLY A 26 -9.71 7.47 3.74
CA GLY A 26 -10.38 7.78 5.00
C GLY A 26 -10.84 9.25 5.03
N GLY A 27 -12.12 9.47 4.75
CA GLY A 27 -12.68 10.79 4.49
C GLY A 27 -13.82 10.74 3.48
N PHE A 28 -13.86 9.68 2.67
CA PHE A 28 -14.95 9.40 1.76
C PHE A 28 -15.83 8.26 2.25
N GLU A 29 -17.09 8.28 1.84
CA GLU A 29 -18.01 7.18 2.10
C GLU A 29 -17.61 5.92 1.33
N LYS A 30 -17.91 4.75 1.89
CA LYS A 30 -17.59 3.45 1.30
C LYS A 30 -18.05 3.32 -0.15
N GLN A 31 -19.22 3.84 -0.49
CA GLN A 31 -19.73 3.79 -1.87
C GLN A 31 -18.83 4.50 -2.88
N MET A 32 -18.05 5.51 -2.43
CA MET A 32 -17.07 6.21 -3.25
C MET A 32 -15.72 5.49 -3.28
N THR A 33 -15.32 4.83 -2.20
CA THR A 33 -14.03 4.12 -2.14
C THR A 33 -14.05 2.77 -2.88
N GLN A 34 -15.19 2.09 -2.95
CA GLN A 34 -15.33 0.80 -3.65
C GLN A 34 -14.88 0.81 -5.12
N PRO A 35 -15.35 1.72 -5.99
CA PRO A 35 -14.92 1.72 -7.40
C PRO A 35 -13.41 1.97 -7.55
N VAL A 36 -12.83 2.82 -6.70
CA VAL A 36 -11.38 3.07 -6.69
C VAL A 36 -10.61 1.81 -6.33
N LYS A 37 -10.97 1.16 -5.22
CA LYS A 37 -10.33 -0.11 -4.81
C LYS A 37 -10.44 -1.19 -5.88
N LYS A 38 -11.61 -1.32 -6.50
CA LYS A 38 -11.82 -2.28 -7.59
C LYS A 38 -10.89 -1.98 -8.77
N GLY A 39 -10.83 -0.72 -9.20
CA GLY A 39 -9.95 -0.31 -10.30
C GLY A 39 -8.46 -0.48 -9.98
N MET A 40 -8.04 -0.22 -8.74
CA MET A 40 -6.67 -0.46 -8.28
C MET A 40 -6.33 -1.96 -8.30
N LYS A 41 -7.25 -2.81 -7.82
CA LYS A 41 -7.08 -4.27 -7.84
C LYS A 41 -7.02 -4.83 -9.26
N GLU A 42 -7.85 -4.31 -10.18
CA GLU A 42 -7.81 -4.67 -11.61
C GLU A 42 -6.48 -4.32 -12.28
N LYS A 43 -5.76 -3.33 -11.74
CA LYS A 43 -4.42 -2.93 -12.17
C LYS A 43 -3.30 -3.67 -11.45
N GLY A 44 -3.62 -4.65 -10.61
CA GLY A 44 -2.63 -5.43 -9.85
C GLY A 44 -2.09 -4.74 -8.60
N VAL A 45 -2.70 -3.65 -8.13
CA VAL A 45 -2.31 -3.04 -6.85
C VAL A 45 -2.80 -3.91 -5.70
N GLU A 46 -1.89 -4.33 -4.83
CA GLU A 46 -2.22 -4.94 -3.55
C GLU A 46 -2.49 -3.85 -2.49
N ILE A 47 -3.58 -4.00 -1.75
CA ILE A 47 -3.95 -3.07 -0.68
C ILE A 47 -4.10 -3.88 0.60
N VAL A 48 -3.24 -3.62 1.58
CA VAL A 48 -3.30 -4.22 2.91
C VAL A 48 -3.78 -3.15 3.89
N THR A 49 -5.04 -3.26 4.30
CA THR A 49 -5.65 -2.39 5.32
C THR A 49 -5.40 -2.93 6.71
N GLU A 50 -5.63 -2.10 7.74
CA GLU A 50 -5.32 -2.42 9.13
C GLU A 50 -3.87 -2.93 9.28
N ALA A 51 -2.97 -2.36 8.47
CA ALA A 51 -1.57 -2.69 8.39
C ALA A 51 -0.73 -1.56 8.99
N MET A 52 0.02 -1.87 10.05
CA MET A 52 0.91 -0.93 10.71
C MET A 52 2.35 -1.19 10.27
N ALA A 53 2.91 -0.31 9.46
CA ALA A 53 4.35 -0.32 9.18
C ALA A 53 5.14 -0.11 10.49
N LYS A 54 6.16 -0.95 10.73
CA LYS A 54 6.98 -0.97 11.94
C LYS A 54 8.39 -0.47 11.69
N SER A 55 9.02 -0.92 10.61
CA SER A 55 10.36 -0.50 10.21
C SER A 55 10.52 -0.53 8.69
N ALA A 56 11.49 0.23 8.20
CA ALA A 56 12.01 0.16 6.85
C ALA A 56 13.54 0.12 6.94
N GLU A 57 14.15 -0.88 6.33
CA GLU A 57 15.58 -1.12 6.34
C GLU A 57 16.10 -1.08 4.90
N GLU A 58 17.03 -0.17 4.62
CA GLU A 58 17.72 -0.13 3.32
C GLU A 58 18.62 -1.36 3.18
N THR A 59 18.57 -1.97 2.01
CA THR A 59 19.34 -3.15 1.62
C THR A 59 20.16 -2.81 0.38
N ASP A 60 21.09 -3.68 -0.02
CA ASP A 60 21.92 -3.46 -1.21
C ASP A 60 21.11 -3.29 -2.51
N ASN A 61 19.88 -3.83 -2.57
CA ASN A 61 19.05 -3.87 -3.78
C ASN A 61 17.67 -3.21 -3.63
N GLY A 62 17.42 -2.45 -2.55
CA GLY A 62 16.11 -1.85 -2.29
C GLY A 62 15.84 -1.69 -0.81
N VAL A 63 14.58 -1.84 -0.40
CA VAL A 63 14.13 -1.63 0.98
C VAL A 63 13.30 -2.81 1.45
N LYS A 64 13.61 -3.30 2.65
CA LYS A 64 12.79 -4.27 3.36
C LYS A 64 11.87 -3.53 4.34
N VAL A 65 10.56 -3.68 4.18
CA VAL A 65 9.56 -3.11 5.08
C VAL A 65 8.98 -4.21 5.96
N THR A 66 9.04 -4.00 7.27
CA THR A 66 8.35 -4.86 8.25
C THR A 66 7.05 -4.18 8.66
N TYR A 67 5.94 -4.90 8.63
CA TYR A 67 4.63 -4.41 9.02
C TYR A 67 3.82 -5.47 9.77
N GLU A 68 2.91 -5.03 10.62
CA GLU A 68 1.96 -5.90 11.31
C GLU A 68 0.59 -5.76 10.65
N ALA A 69 -0.02 -6.88 10.27
CA ALA A 69 -1.39 -6.91 9.77
C ALA A 69 -2.12 -8.11 10.36
N LYS A 70 -3.34 -7.88 10.88
CA LYS A 70 -4.16 -8.92 11.54
C LYS A 70 -3.44 -9.62 12.72
N GLY A 71 -2.56 -8.89 13.41
CA GLY A 71 -1.77 -9.41 14.54
C GLY A 71 -0.58 -10.28 14.14
N GLU A 72 -0.28 -10.40 12.85
CA GLU A 72 0.90 -11.10 12.34
C GLU A 72 1.93 -10.10 11.80
N GLU A 73 3.19 -10.29 12.18
CA GLU A 73 4.31 -9.56 11.58
C GLU A 73 4.69 -10.18 10.23
N LYS A 74 4.83 -9.31 9.23
CA LYS A 74 5.13 -9.66 7.84
C LYS A 74 6.22 -8.74 7.31
N THR A 75 6.88 -9.20 6.26
CA THR A 75 7.90 -8.43 5.56
C THR A 75 7.59 -8.39 4.07
N ILE A 76 7.92 -7.28 3.43
CA ILE A 76 7.88 -7.11 1.98
C ILE A 76 9.18 -6.43 1.54
N GLU A 77 9.78 -6.91 0.47
CA GLU A 77 10.93 -6.28 -0.19
C GLU A 77 10.45 -5.55 -1.44
N ALA A 78 10.98 -4.35 -1.67
CA ALA A 78 10.66 -3.51 -2.82
C ALA A 78 11.87 -2.68 -3.23
N ASP A 79 11.93 -2.28 -4.50
CA ASP A 79 13.01 -1.39 -4.98
C ASP A 79 12.97 -0.02 -4.27
N TYR A 80 11.76 0.49 -3.97
CA TYR A 80 11.53 1.79 -3.35
C TYR A 80 10.36 1.76 -2.37
N VAL A 81 10.41 2.64 -1.36
CA VAL A 81 9.31 2.90 -0.42
C VAL A 81 8.90 4.37 -0.47
N LEU A 82 7.61 4.60 -0.64
CA LEU A 82 7.02 5.95 -0.68
C LEU A 82 6.15 6.18 0.58
N VAL A 83 6.63 7.02 1.49
CA VAL A 83 5.90 7.38 2.72
C VAL A 83 4.98 8.57 2.44
N THR A 84 3.66 8.33 2.43
CA THR A 84 2.62 9.35 2.18
C THR A 84 1.47 9.25 3.20
N VAL A 85 1.82 9.22 4.49
CA VAL A 85 0.89 9.02 5.62
C VAL A 85 0.23 10.32 6.12
N GLY A 86 0.47 11.44 5.45
CA GLY A 86 -0.10 12.77 5.73
C GLY A 86 -0.41 13.51 4.45
#